data_AF-A0A1F7UV40-F1
#
_entry.id   AF-A0A1F7UV40-F1
#
_cell.length_a   1.000
_cell.length_b   1.000
_cell.length_c   1.000
_cell.angle_alpha   90.00
_cell.angle_beta   90.00
_cell.angle_gamma   90.00
#
_symmetry.space_group_name_H-M   'P 1'
#
loop_
_entity.id
_entity.type
_entity.pdbx_description
1 polymer ?
#
loop_
_entity_poly.entity_id
_entity_poly.type
_entity_poly.pdbx_seq_one_letter_code
_entity_poly.pdbx_strand_id
1 'polypeptide(L)'
;MEIFIKFLDTWQTLIGAALGPFLAVILSAVGFWIKSIVENKRERKEFLRRIEVGITRSLDDTYKTRQKLLYFVSRLKNLVAEIRAVTDPRQFSLESINYPTVREIYRDIEAPNFKVKSYYLHNKLLWADAGIKETNETVVSLKNDFAELQRKNELHIILMRQNANPNPAQQRVEYSANLELFANAIDDFIARFMKQGIEIMTQIKIYNEHLRRKHSHWFLWKYEGTKFKYFYNKAEQKQFSRNLDSLERIDMVIRTEVEAAIKEAEARAEKLSQDRN
;
A
#
# COMPACT_ATOMS: atom_id res chain seq x y z
N MET A 1 81.84 -0.31 13.49
CA MET A 1 80.80 -1.11 14.17
C MET A 1 79.73 -0.21 14.79
N GLU A 2 80.11 0.85 15.51
CA GLU A 2 79.16 1.83 16.10
C GLU A 2 78.23 2.54 15.10
N ILE A 3 78.71 2.89 13.91
CA ILE A 3 77.89 3.56 12.87
C ILE A 3 76.74 2.67 12.40
N PHE A 4 76.98 1.35 12.30
CA PHE A 4 75.97 0.38 11.85
C PHE A 4 74.90 0.13 12.92
N ILE A 5 75.31 0.12 14.20
CA ILE A 5 74.41 -0.02 15.34
C ILE A 5 73.53 1.24 15.47
N LYS A 6 74.10 2.44 15.36
CA LYS A 6 73.32 3.69 15.32
C LYS A 6 72.36 3.74 14.13
N PHE A 7 72.80 3.28 12.95
CA PHE A 7 71.94 3.25 11.76
C PHE A 7 70.73 2.33 11.95
N LEU A 8 70.94 1.13 12.50
CA LEU A 8 69.85 0.19 12.81
C LEU A 8 68.89 0.74 13.87
N ASP A 9 69.41 1.33 14.94
CA ASP A 9 68.59 1.88 16.03
C ASP A 9 67.72 3.05 15.55
N THR A 10 68.30 3.94 14.73
CA THR A 10 67.58 5.06 14.08
C THR A 10 66.53 4.56 13.10
N TRP A 11 66.84 3.50 12.33
CA TRP A 11 65.89 2.86 11.42
C TRP A 11 64.73 2.20 12.17
N GLN A 12 65.00 1.57 13.31
CA GLN A 12 64.00 0.89 14.13
C GLN A 12 63.08 1.90 14.82
N THR A 13 63.61 3.05 15.28
CA THR A 13 62.80 4.16 15.79
C THR A 13 62.00 4.84 14.69
N LEU A 14 62.55 5.02 13.47
CA LEU A 14 61.79 5.55 12.33
C LEU A 14 60.64 4.63 11.91
N ILE A 15 60.91 3.32 11.83
CA ILE A 15 59.90 2.31 11.52
C ILE A 15 58.84 2.27 12.61
N GLY A 16 59.22 2.30 13.89
CA GLY A 16 58.28 2.31 15.02
C GLY A 16 57.43 3.58 15.09
N ALA A 17 58.04 4.74 14.85
CA ALA A 17 57.38 6.05 14.83
C ALA A 17 56.47 6.24 13.60
N ALA A 18 56.76 5.58 12.47
CA ALA A 18 55.92 5.59 11.28
C ALA A 18 54.81 4.52 11.32
N LEU A 19 55.10 3.30 11.79
CA LEU A 19 54.13 2.19 11.84
C LEU A 19 53.07 2.37 12.91
N GLY A 20 53.39 2.95 14.07
CA GLY A 20 52.43 3.16 15.16
C GLY A 20 51.22 4.01 14.73
N PRO A 21 51.44 5.23 14.20
CA PRO A 21 50.38 6.06 13.64
C PRO A 21 49.67 5.42 12.45
N PHE A 22 50.39 4.71 11.58
CA PHE A 22 49.80 4.04 10.41
C PHE A 22 48.87 2.87 10.81
N LEU A 23 49.26 2.06 11.79
CA LEU A 23 48.43 1.01 12.38
C LEU A 23 47.22 1.61 13.10
N ALA A 24 47.38 2.70 13.84
CA ALA A 24 46.26 3.40 14.49
C ALA A 24 45.25 3.93 13.45
N VAL A 25 45.71 4.48 12.32
CA VAL A 25 44.87 4.93 11.21
C VAL A 25 44.15 3.74 10.55
N ILE A 26 44.85 2.64 10.26
CA ILE A 26 44.24 1.44 9.69
C ILE A 26 43.20 0.84 10.64
N LEU A 27 43.51 0.70 11.93
CA LEU A 27 42.58 0.16 12.92
C LEU A 27 41.36 1.08 13.10
N SER A 28 41.56 2.41 13.04
CA SER A 28 40.46 3.37 13.05
C SER A 28 39.59 3.26 11.79
N ALA A 29 40.19 3.08 10.62
CA ALA A 29 39.48 2.88 9.36
C ALA A 29 38.69 1.55 9.35
N VAL A 30 39.29 0.46 9.85
CA VAL A 30 38.63 -0.84 10.01
C VAL A 30 37.50 -0.73 11.04
N GLY A 31 37.73 -0.06 12.17
CA GLY A 31 36.71 0.20 13.19
C GLY A 31 35.53 0.99 12.64
N PHE A 32 35.80 2.06 11.87
CA PHE A 32 34.78 2.84 11.18
C PHE A 32 34.01 1.98 10.16
N TRP A 33 34.70 1.14 9.39
CA TRP A 33 34.08 0.26 8.41
C TRP A 33 33.17 -0.79 9.08
N ILE A 34 33.63 -1.44 10.16
CA ILE A 34 32.83 -2.39 10.94
C ILE A 34 31.60 -1.68 11.53
N LYS A 35 31.79 -0.50 12.15
CA LYS A 35 30.70 0.30 12.71
C LYS A 35 29.66 0.64 11.65
N SER A 36 30.11 1.14 10.49
CA SER A 36 29.24 1.45 9.36
C SER A 36 28.43 0.23 8.89
N ILE A 37 29.02 -0.97 8.86
CA ILE A 37 28.29 -2.21 8.49
C ILE A 37 27.22 -2.55 9.53
N VAL A 38 27.52 -2.41 10.82
CA VAL A 38 26.58 -2.71 11.90
C VAL A 38 25.42 -1.72 11.90
N GLU A 39 25.70 -0.42 11.74
CA GLU A 39 24.69 0.63 11.65
C GLU A 39 23.78 0.42 10.44
N ASN A 40 24.34 0.20 9.25
CA ASN A 40 23.58 -0.12 8.03
C ASN A 40 22.68 -1.36 8.20
N LYS A 41 23.14 -2.39 8.94
CA LYS A 41 22.33 -3.57 9.24
C LYS A 41 21.18 -3.24 10.20
N ARG A 42 21.42 -2.41 11.20
CA ARG A 42 20.40 -1.98 12.18
C ARG A 42 19.34 -1.13 11.51
N GLU A 43 19.75 -0.11 10.74
CA GLU A 43 18.86 0.74 9.95
C GLU A 43 17.97 -0.08 9.02
N ARG A 44 18.55 -1.05 8.30
CA ARG A 44 17.78 -1.95 7.43
C ARG A 44 16.73 -2.75 8.19
N LYS A 45 17.06 -3.28 9.39
CA LYS A 45 16.09 -4.05 10.19
C LYS A 45 14.94 -3.17 10.69
N GLU A 46 15.26 -1.97 11.17
CA GLU A 46 14.25 -0.99 11.58
C GLU A 46 13.37 -0.58 10.42
N PHE A 47 13.94 -0.40 9.23
CA PHE A 47 13.18 -0.07 8.04
C PHE A 47 12.21 -1.19 7.62
N LEU A 48 12.65 -2.46 7.60
CA LEU A 48 11.75 -3.59 7.33
C LEU A 48 10.62 -3.68 8.39
N ARG A 49 10.93 -3.37 9.66
CA ARG A 49 9.90 -3.26 10.71
C ARG A 49 8.92 -2.11 10.45
N ARG A 50 9.42 -0.95 10.01
CA ARG A 50 8.60 0.21 9.67
C ARG A 50 7.65 -0.10 8.50
N ILE A 51 8.13 -0.76 7.45
CA ILE A 51 7.28 -1.24 6.35
C ILE A 51 6.16 -2.13 6.88
N GLU A 52 6.48 -3.09 7.72
CA GLU A 52 5.47 -4.00 8.27
C GLU A 52 4.39 -3.26 9.05
N VAL A 53 4.80 -2.37 9.96
CA VAL A 53 3.85 -1.57 10.76
C VAL A 53 3.03 -0.66 9.86
N GLY A 54 3.66 0.02 8.90
CA GLY A 54 3.01 0.93 7.98
C GLY A 54 1.98 0.22 7.12
N ILE A 55 2.37 -0.85 6.43
CA ILE A 55 1.49 -1.65 5.57
C ILE A 55 0.38 -2.32 6.37
N THR A 56 0.64 -2.77 7.59
CA THR A 56 -0.42 -3.33 8.46
C THR A 56 -1.48 -2.29 8.78
N ARG A 57 -1.05 -1.05 9.07
CA ARG A 57 -1.97 0.06 9.30
C ARG A 57 -2.73 0.46 8.04
N SER A 58 -2.05 0.56 6.90
CA SER A 58 -2.67 0.85 5.61
C SER A 58 -3.71 -0.21 5.23
N LEU A 59 -3.43 -1.49 5.45
CA LEU A 59 -4.38 -2.59 5.23
C LEU A 59 -5.62 -2.44 6.13
N ASP A 60 -5.43 -2.21 7.44
CA ASP A 60 -6.54 -2.03 8.37
C ASP A 60 -7.44 -0.83 8.00
N ASP A 61 -6.82 0.32 7.68
CA ASP A 61 -7.55 1.50 7.21
C ASP A 61 -8.30 1.20 5.90
N THR A 62 -7.67 0.48 4.96
CA THR A 62 -8.29 0.08 3.68
C THR A 62 -9.50 -0.83 3.90
N TYR A 63 -9.38 -1.85 4.75
CA TYR A 63 -10.51 -2.73 5.07
C TYR A 63 -11.65 -1.97 5.75
N LYS A 64 -11.35 -1.07 6.70
CA LYS A 64 -12.36 -0.24 7.37
C LYS A 64 -13.07 0.70 6.38
N THR A 65 -12.33 1.32 5.48
CA THR A 65 -12.89 2.15 4.41
C THR A 65 -13.78 1.32 3.49
N ARG A 66 -13.33 0.14 3.06
CA ARG A 66 -14.10 -0.79 2.23
C ARG A 66 -15.44 -1.13 2.88
N GLN A 67 -15.42 -1.51 4.16
CA GLN A 67 -16.64 -1.87 4.90
C GLN A 67 -17.61 -0.69 5.04
N LYS A 68 -17.10 0.51 5.32
CA LYS A 68 -17.94 1.72 5.41
C LYS A 68 -18.60 2.05 4.07
N LEU A 69 -17.87 1.90 2.96
CA LEU A 69 -18.41 2.14 1.63
C LEU A 69 -19.43 1.08 1.23
N LEU A 70 -19.18 -0.21 1.51
CA LEU A 70 -20.16 -1.30 1.28
C LEU A 70 -21.46 -1.06 2.06
N TYR A 71 -21.36 -0.69 3.34
CA TYR A 71 -22.52 -0.37 4.15
C TYR A 71 -23.29 0.83 3.58
N PHE A 72 -22.56 1.86 3.13
CA PHE A 72 -23.17 3.03 2.51
C PHE A 72 -23.88 2.69 1.19
N VAL A 73 -23.28 1.86 0.34
CA VAL A 73 -23.92 1.35 -0.89
C VAL A 73 -25.19 0.57 -0.57
N SER A 74 -25.17 -0.30 0.44
CA SER A 74 -26.37 -1.02 0.88
C SER A 74 -27.47 -0.06 1.30
N ARG A 75 -27.15 1.00 2.06
CA ARG A 75 -28.12 2.03 2.44
C ARG A 75 -28.65 2.83 1.24
N LEU A 76 -27.81 3.12 0.24
CA LEU A 76 -28.27 3.76 -1.00
C LEU A 76 -29.26 2.88 -1.75
N LYS A 77 -28.97 1.58 -1.89
CA LYS A 77 -29.86 0.63 -2.56
C LYS A 77 -31.20 0.48 -1.82
N ASN A 78 -31.18 0.47 -0.49
CA ASN A 78 -32.40 0.47 0.31
C ASN A 78 -33.23 1.75 0.10
N LEU A 79 -32.58 2.92 0.12
CA LEU A 79 -33.23 4.20 -0.18
C LEU A 79 -33.86 4.20 -1.57
N VAL A 80 -33.15 3.68 -2.59
CA VAL A 80 -33.70 3.52 -3.95
C VAL A 80 -34.96 2.66 -3.95
N ALA A 81 -34.96 1.56 -3.20
CA ALA A 81 -36.14 0.69 -3.08
C ALA A 81 -37.32 1.40 -2.38
N GLU A 82 -37.05 2.17 -1.32
CA GLU A 82 -38.06 2.98 -0.62
C GLU A 82 -38.67 4.03 -1.56
N ILE A 83 -37.86 4.75 -2.33
CA ILE A 83 -38.32 5.76 -3.31
C ILE A 83 -39.22 5.13 -4.36
N ARG A 84 -38.87 3.93 -4.85
CA ARG A 84 -39.65 3.18 -5.85
C ARG A 84 -40.95 2.63 -5.29
N ALA A 85 -41.00 2.34 -3.98
CA ALA A 85 -42.20 1.86 -3.32
C ALA A 85 -43.26 2.95 -3.09
N VAL A 86 -42.93 4.23 -3.27
CA VAL A 86 -43.88 5.34 -3.14
C VAL A 86 -44.91 5.31 -4.27
N THR A 87 -46.14 4.93 -3.92
CA THR A 87 -47.28 4.82 -4.85
C THR A 87 -48.01 6.14 -5.10
N ASP A 88 -47.82 7.16 -4.25
CA ASP A 88 -48.48 8.46 -4.42
C ASP A 88 -47.86 9.24 -5.61
N PRO A 89 -48.63 9.57 -6.67
CA PRO A 89 -48.11 10.33 -7.81
C PRO A 89 -47.76 11.79 -7.47
N ARG A 90 -48.23 12.33 -6.34
CA ARG A 90 -48.02 13.73 -5.94
C ARG A 90 -46.82 13.94 -5.01
N GLN A 91 -46.28 12.88 -4.44
CA GLN A 91 -45.21 12.95 -3.44
C GLN A 91 -43.82 13.10 -4.08
N PHE A 92 -43.06 14.14 -3.70
CA PHE A 92 -41.63 14.23 -4.06
C PHE A 92 -40.78 13.40 -3.10
N SER A 93 -39.62 12.93 -3.57
CA SER A 93 -38.63 12.29 -2.70
C SER A 93 -37.48 13.25 -2.39
N LEU A 94 -37.29 13.51 -1.10
CA LEU A 94 -36.21 14.34 -0.52
C LEU A 94 -35.35 13.54 0.45
N GLU A 95 -35.69 12.27 0.67
CA GLU A 95 -34.98 11.41 1.59
C GLU A 95 -33.53 11.28 1.14
N SER A 96 -32.61 11.49 2.08
CA SER A 96 -31.18 11.45 1.83
C SER A 96 -30.48 10.70 2.95
N ILE A 97 -29.32 10.14 2.62
CA ILE A 97 -28.44 9.51 3.60
C ILE A 97 -27.12 10.27 3.65
N ASN A 98 -26.45 10.24 4.80
CA ASN A 98 -25.15 10.87 4.95
C ASN A 98 -24.03 9.99 4.36
N TYR A 99 -23.09 10.61 3.66
CA TYR A 99 -21.85 9.97 3.27
C TYR A 99 -21.07 9.54 4.53
N PRO A 100 -20.51 8.33 4.60
CA PRO A 100 -19.82 7.85 5.79
C PRO A 100 -18.57 8.69 6.07
N THR A 101 -18.26 8.88 7.36
CA THR A 101 -16.97 9.45 7.73
C THR A 101 -15.86 8.44 7.45
N VAL A 102 -15.14 8.64 6.35
CA VAL A 102 -13.98 7.85 5.97
C VAL A 102 -12.70 8.58 6.40
N ARG A 103 -11.81 7.86 7.09
CA ARG A 103 -10.49 8.38 7.44
C ARG A 103 -9.56 8.12 6.25
N GLU A 104 -8.64 9.05 6.00
CA GLU A 104 -7.55 8.83 5.05
C GLU A 104 -6.77 7.57 5.40
N ILE A 105 -6.53 6.71 4.40
CA ILE A 105 -5.72 5.51 4.55
C ILE A 105 -4.29 5.95 4.83
N TYR A 106 -3.70 5.39 5.90
CA TYR A 106 -2.33 5.70 6.26
C TYR A 106 -1.36 5.45 5.10
N ARG A 107 -0.50 6.43 4.84
CA ARG A 107 0.55 6.40 3.82
C ARG A 107 1.89 6.77 4.45
N ASP A 108 2.87 5.89 4.33
CA ASP A 108 4.24 6.19 4.74
C ASP A 108 5.03 6.78 3.56
N ILE A 109 5.05 8.11 3.47
CA ILE A 109 5.61 8.87 2.34
C ILE A 109 7.12 8.60 2.16
N GLU A 110 7.82 8.20 3.23
CA GLU A 110 9.25 7.94 3.16
C GLU A 110 9.55 6.51 2.72
N ALA A 111 8.62 5.57 2.88
CA ALA A 111 8.85 4.14 2.63
C ALA A 111 9.40 3.85 1.21
N PRO A 112 8.92 4.49 0.13
CA PRO A 112 9.47 4.27 -1.20
C PRO A 112 10.89 4.82 -1.38
N ASN A 113 11.29 5.86 -0.64
CA ASN A 113 12.59 6.52 -0.81
C ASN A 113 13.76 5.75 -0.17
N PHE A 114 13.46 4.73 0.64
CA PHE A 114 14.49 3.92 1.26
C PHE A 114 15.11 2.92 0.29
N LYS A 115 16.43 2.79 0.38
CA LYS A 115 17.20 1.84 -0.44
C LYS A 115 16.98 0.41 0.06
N VAL A 116 15.96 -0.23 -0.49
CA VAL A 116 15.71 -1.65 -0.25
C VAL A 116 16.66 -2.47 -1.11
N LYS A 117 17.35 -3.46 -0.52
CA LYS A 117 18.16 -4.43 -1.28
C LYS A 117 17.32 -5.45 -2.07
N SER A 118 16.02 -5.17 -2.22
CA SER A 118 15.03 -6.00 -2.90
C SER A 118 14.34 -5.13 -3.94
N TYR A 119 14.50 -5.51 -5.21
CA TYR A 119 13.83 -4.89 -6.33
C TYR A 119 12.32 -5.12 -6.24
N TYR A 120 11.91 -6.34 -5.89
CA TYR A 120 10.49 -6.69 -5.76
C TYR A 120 9.79 -5.84 -4.70
N LEU A 121 10.34 -5.80 -3.49
CA LEU A 121 9.75 -5.06 -2.38
C LEU A 121 9.69 -3.56 -2.66
N HIS A 122 10.73 -2.99 -3.29
CA HIS A 122 10.75 -1.58 -3.65
C HIS A 122 9.66 -1.22 -4.67
N ASN A 123 9.48 -2.02 -5.72
CA ASN A 123 8.43 -1.78 -6.72
C ASN A 123 7.02 -1.93 -6.11
N LYS A 124 6.80 -2.95 -5.29
CA LYS A 124 5.50 -3.13 -4.62
C LYS A 124 5.20 -1.97 -3.66
N LEU A 125 6.20 -1.45 -2.94
CA LEU A 125 6.05 -0.25 -2.10
C LEU A 125 5.67 0.98 -2.92
N LEU A 126 6.27 1.19 -4.09
CA LEU A 126 5.89 2.27 -5.02
C LEU A 126 4.45 2.12 -5.50
N TRP A 127 4.02 0.90 -5.84
CA TRP A 127 2.64 0.64 -6.25
C TRP A 127 1.64 0.84 -5.13
N ALA A 128 1.97 0.40 -3.91
CA ALA A 128 1.13 0.65 -2.74
C ALA A 128 1.04 2.14 -2.42
N ASP A 129 2.16 2.88 -2.51
CA ASP A 129 2.18 4.34 -2.29
C ASP A 129 1.26 5.08 -3.26
N ALA A 130 1.39 4.77 -4.56
CA ALA A 130 0.53 5.33 -5.60
C ALA A 130 -0.94 4.94 -5.41
N GLY A 131 -1.21 3.65 -5.16
CA GLY A 131 -2.57 3.14 -4.98
C GLY A 131 -3.27 3.69 -3.73
N ILE A 132 -2.55 3.88 -2.63
CA ILE A 132 -3.11 4.52 -1.42
C ILE A 132 -3.44 5.99 -1.69
N LYS A 133 -2.55 6.71 -2.38
CA LYS A 133 -2.80 8.10 -2.76
C LYS A 133 -4.05 8.22 -3.64
N GLU A 134 -4.13 7.42 -4.70
CA GLU A 134 -5.28 7.39 -5.61
C GLU A 134 -6.57 7.02 -4.86
N THR A 135 -6.53 6.01 -4.00
CA THR A 135 -7.69 5.61 -3.18
C THR A 135 -8.19 6.76 -2.30
N ASN A 136 -7.28 7.47 -1.63
CA ASN A 136 -7.64 8.61 -0.78
C ASN A 136 -8.27 9.74 -1.61
N GLU A 137 -7.71 10.06 -2.78
CA GLU A 137 -8.25 11.07 -3.69
C GLU A 137 -9.63 10.67 -4.23
N THR A 138 -9.82 9.42 -4.66
CA THR A 138 -11.12 8.91 -5.13
C THR A 138 -12.18 8.94 -4.03
N VAL A 139 -11.86 8.53 -2.80
CA VAL A 139 -12.81 8.58 -1.68
C VAL A 139 -13.27 10.01 -1.37
N VAL A 140 -12.37 10.99 -1.49
CA VAL A 140 -12.70 12.41 -1.34
C VAL A 140 -13.56 12.89 -2.51
N SER A 141 -13.24 12.51 -3.74
CA SER A 141 -14.07 12.82 -4.92
C SER A 141 -15.48 12.30 -4.75
N LEU A 142 -15.65 11.02 -4.41
CA LEU A 142 -16.94 10.39 -4.18
C LEU A 142 -17.77 11.15 -3.14
N LYS A 143 -17.16 11.60 -2.04
CA LYS A 143 -17.84 12.42 -1.04
C LYS A 143 -18.39 13.72 -1.65
N ASN A 144 -17.58 14.41 -2.44
CA ASN A 144 -17.95 15.67 -3.08
C ASN A 144 -19.03 15.46 -4.16
N ASP A 145 -18.87 14.43 -4.99
CA ASP A 145 -19.82 14.06 -6.04
C ASP A 145 -21.19 13.70 -5.46
N PHE A 146 -21.20 13.01 -4.31
CA PHE A 146 -22.44 12.70 -3.61
C PHE A 146 -23.13 13.94 -3.04
N ALA A 147 -22.38 14.85 -2.43
CA ALA A 147 -22.92 16.13 -1.92
C ALA A 147 -23.50 16.97 -3.07
N GLU A 148 -22.84 16.97 -4.23
CA GLU A 148 -23.32 17.64 -5.42
C GLU A 148 -24.60 16.99 -5.98
N LEU A 149 -24.69 15.65 -5.98
CA LEU A 149 -25.90 14.93 -6.35
C LEU A 149 -27.08 15.31 -5.45
N GLN A 150 -26.87 15.38 -4.13
CA GLN A 150 -27.89 15.83 -3.18
C GLN A 150 -28.36 17.26 -3.48
N ARG A 151 -27.42 18.18 -3.68
CA ARG A 151 -27.71 19.58 -4.02
C ARG A 151 -28.50 19.72 -5.32
N LYS A 152 -28.14 18.96 -6.36
CA LYS A 152 -28.86 18.92 -7.64
C LYS A 152 -30.28 18.40 -7.47
N ASN A 153 -30.48 17.37 -6.65
CA ASN A 153 -31.82 16.84 -6.38
C ASN A 153 -32.71 17.88 -5.67
N GLU A 154 -32.19 18.55 -4.65
CA GLU A 154 -32.91 19.63 -3.95
C GLU A 154 -33.30 20.76 -4.93
N LEU A 155 -32.36 21.22 -5.75
CA LEU A 155 -32.61 22.24 -6.76
C LEU A 155 -33.67 21.78 -7.77
N HIS A 156 -33.59 20.53 -8.24
CA HIS A 156 -34.54 19.97 -9.19
C HIS A 156 -35.98 20.01 -8.63
N ILE A 157 -36.15 19.69 -7.35
CA ILE A 157 -37.45 19.73 -6.68
C ILE A 157 -37.97 21.17 -6.57
N ILE A 158 -37.11 22.13 -6.23
CA ILE A 158 -37.48 23.55 -6.19
C ILE A 158 -37.98 24.01 -7.56
N LEU A 159 -37.23 23.71 -8.62
CA LEU A 159 -37.59 24.09 -10.00
C LEU A 159 -38.88 23.41 -10.47
N MET A 160 -39.07 22.13 -10.16
CA MET A 160 -40.30 21.42 -10.52
C MET A 160 -41.53 21.95 -9.79
N ARG A 161 -41.41 22.34 -8.51
CA ARG A 161 -42.51 22.95 -7.76
C ARG A 161 -42.90 24.33 -8.28
N GLN A 162 -41.97 25.03 -8.92
CA GLN A 162 -42.22 26.32 -9.57
C GLN A 162 -42.81 26.17 -10.99
N ASN A 163 -42.81 24.96 -11.56
CA ASN A 163 -43.35 24.69 -12.88
C ASN A 163 -44.88 24.58 -12.84
N ALA A 164 -45.56 24.94 -13.93
CA ALA A 164 -47.02 24.93 -14.02
C ALA A 164 -47.61 23.50 -13.92
N ASN A 165 -46.86 22.49 -14.35
CA ASN A 165 -47.23 21.08 -14.30
C ASN A 165 -46.11 20.25 -13.63
N PRO A 166 -46.03 20.20 -12.29
CA PRO A 166 -45.03 19.40 -11.60
C PRO A 166 -45.24 17.91 -11.88
N ASN A 167 -44.14 17.17 -12.09
CA ASN A 167 -44.17 15.71 -12.26
C ASN A 167 -43.30 15.01 -11.20
N PRO A 168 -43.83 14.81 -9.97
CA PRO A 168 -43.09 14.17 -8.88
C PRO A 168 -42.69 12.73 -9.21
N ALA A 169 -43.53 12.00 -9.96
CA ALA A 169 -43.23 10.63 -10.36
C ALA A 169 -41.95 10.55 -11.22
N GLN A 170 -41.80 11.46 -12.19
CA GLN A 170 -40.57 11.55 -12.99
C GLN A 170 -39.35 11.91 -12.14
N GLN A 171 -39.48 12.85 -11.19
CA GLN A 171 -38.39 13.19 -10.28
C GLN A 171 -37.92 11.96 -9.48
N ARG A 172 -38.84 11.15 -8.95
CA ARG A 172 -38.48 9.94 -8.21
C ARG A 172 -37.74 8.92 -9.09
N VAL A 173 -38.18 8.74 -10.34
CA VAL A 173 -37.50 7.85 -11.30
C VAL A 173 -36.06 8.32 -11.53
N GLU A 174 -35.87 9.59 -11.87
CA GLU A 174 -34.54 10.14 -12.16
C GLU A 174 -33.64 10.16 -10.92
N TYR A 175 -34.17 10.54 -9.76
CA TYR A 175 -33.40 10.55 -8.51
C TYR A 175 -32.97 9.13 -8.11
N SER A 176 -33.88 8.15 -8.18
CA SER A 176 -33.56 6.75 -7.89
C SER A 176 -32.50 6.18 -8.84
N ALA A 177 -32.56 6.54 -10.13
CA ALA A 177 -31.57 6.13 -11.12
C ALA A 177 -30.18 6.74 -10.83
N ASN A 178 -30.12 8.03 -10.45
CA ASN A 178 -28.87 8.69 -10.10
C ASN A 178 -28.23 8.08 -8.83
N LEU A 179 -29.03 7.78 -7.80
CA LEU A 179 -28.54 7.10 -6.59
C LEU A 179 -28.03 5.68 -6.90
N GLU A 180 -28.71 4.94 -7.77
CA GLU A 180 -28.29 3.60 -8.19
C GLU A 180 -27.00 3.62 -9.01
N LEU A 181 -26.86 4.56 -9.96
CA LEU A 181 -25.61 4.77 -10.69
C LEU A 181 -24.44 5.11 -9.76
N PHE A 182 -24.69 5.97 -8.76
CA PHE A 182 -23.67 6.33 -7.78
C PHE A 182 -23.26 5.14 -6.90
N ALA A 183 -24.24 4.34 -6.45
CA ALA A 183 -24.00 3.11 -5.70
C ALA A 183 -23.17 2.10 -6.53
N ASN A 184 -23.49 1.92 -7.80
CA ASN A 184 -22.76 1.02 -8.70
C ASN A 184 -21.32 1.50 -8.95
N ALA A 185 -21.09 2.82 -9.07
CA ALA A 185 -19.75 3.36 -9.22
C ALA A 185 -18.86 3.06 -7.98
N ILE A 186 -19.43 3.13 -6.77
CA ILE A 186 -18.72 2.74 -5.55
C ILE A 186 -18.44 1.24 -5.52
N ASP A 187 -19.41 0.40 -5.89
CA ASP A 187 -19.21 -1.05 -5.97
C ASP A 187 -18.08 -1.41 -6.95
N ASP A 188 -18.06 -0.79 -8.14
CA ASP A 188 -17.00 -0.99 -9.14
C ASP A 188 -15.64 -0.55 -8.61
N PHE A 189 -15.57 0.60 -7.92
CA PHE A 189 -14.36 1.08 -7.27
C PHE A 189 -13.82 0.07 -6.24
N ILE A 190 -14.70 -0.46 -5.38
CA ILE A 190 -14.33 -1.46 -4.38
C ILE A 190 -13.84 -2.75 -5.05
N ALA A 191 -14.60 -3.27 -6.03
CA ALA A 191 -14.32 -4.56 -6.65
C ALA A 191 -13.02 -4.56 -7.45
N ARG A 192 -12.70 -3.45 -8.12
CA ARG A 192 -11.53 -3.35 -9.00
C ARG A 192 -10.31 -2.80 -8.27
N PHE A 193 -10.43 -1.62 -7.63
CA PHE A 193 -9.27 -0.89 -7.12
C PHE A 193 -8.91 -1.28 -5.69
N MET A 194 -9.87 -1.28 -4.76
CA MET A 194 -9.57 -1.62 -3.36
C MET A 194 -9.11 -3.07 -3.21
N LYS A 195 -9.68 -4.00 -3.98
CA LYS A 195 -9.25 -5.40 -4.00
C LYS A 195 -7.78 -5.56 -4.42
N GLN A 196 -7.39 -4.92 -5.51
CA GLN A 196 -6.00 -4.94 -5.99
C GLN A 196 -5.04 -4.28 -4.99
N GLY A 197 -5.44 -3.17 -4.38
CA GLY A 197 -4.64 -2.51 -3.34
C GLY A 197 -4.39 -3.41 -2.12
N ILE A 198 -5.41 -4.11 -1.65
CA ILE A 198 -5.30 -5.11 -0.57
C ILE A 198 -4.33 -6.23 -0.95
N GLU A 199 -4.41 -6.73 -2.18
CA GLU A 199 -3.52 -7.78 -2.68
C GLU A 199 -2.05 -7.32 -2.67
N ILE A 200 -1.76 -6.15 -3.25
CA ILE A 200 -0.39 -5.60 -3.31
C ILE A 200 0.17 -5.39 -1.90
N MET A 201 -0.62 -4.80 -0.99
CA MET A 201 -0.19 -4.60 0.39
C MET A 201 0.04 -5.93 1.13
N THR A 202 -0.78 -6.95 0.85
CA THR A 202 -0.59 -8.29 1.44
C THR A 202 0.67 -8.97 0.90
N GLN A 203 0.94 -8.85 -0.41
CA GLN A 203 2.19 -9.30 -1.02
C GLN A 203 3.41 -8.64 -0.37
N ILE A 204 3.37 -7.32 -0.13
CA ILE A 204 4.43 -6.61 0.60
C ILE A 204 4.62 -7.19 2.00
N LYS A 205 3.52 -7.41 2.74
CA LYS A 205 3.57 -7.92 4.11
C LYS A 205 4.24 -9.29 4.18
N ILE A 206 3.81 -10.23 3.33
CA ILE A 206 4.35 -11.60 3.27
C ILE A 206 5.80 -11.59 2.81
N TYR A 207 6.10 -10.86 1.74
CA TYR A 207 7.46 -10.78 1.22
C TYR A 207 8.43 -10.19 2.26
N ASN A 208 8.00 -9.13 2.95
CA ASN A 208 8.77 -8.49 4.00
C ASN A 208 9.02 -9.44 5.19
N GLU A 209 8.07 -10.30 5.53
CA GLU A 209 8.28 -11.34 6.55
C GLU A 209 9.44 -12.28 6.16
N HIS A 210 9.46 -12.77 4.92
CA HIS A 210 10.56 -13.60 4.40
C HIS A 210 11.91 -12.87 4.48
N LEU A 211 11.93 -11.55 4.27
CA LEU A 211 13.13 -10.72 4.39
C LEU A 211 13.61 -10.47 5.83
N ARG A 212 12.72 -10.57 6.82
CA ARG A 212 13.05 -10.41 8.25
C ARG A 212 13.61 -11.69 8.89
N ARG A 213 13.40 -12.86 8.26
CA ARG A 213 13.91 -14.16 8.76
C ARG A 213 15.45 -14.21 8.77
N LYS A 214 16.01 -15.04 9.67
CA LYS A 214 17.47 -15.19 9.89
C LYS A 214 18.24 -15.53 8.59
N HIS A 215 17.62 -16.28 7.69
CA HIS A 215 18.21 -16.71 6.41
C HIS A 215 17.69 -15.92 5.20
N SER A 216 17.25 -14.68 5.39
CA SER A 216 16.68 -13.85 4.31
C SER A 216 17.58 -13.64 3.10
N HIS A 217 18.91 -13.72 3.27
CA HIS A 217 19.86 -13.69 2.17
C HIS A 217 19.70 -14.88 1.21
N TRP A 218 19.33 -16.06 1.69
CA TRP A 218 19.02 -17.22 0.85
C TRP A 218 17.72 -17.04 0.08
N PHE A 219 16.71 -16.46 0.73
CA PHE A 219 15.43 -16.15 0.09
C PHE A 219 15.61 -15.10 -1.03
N LEU A 220 16.26 -13.98 -0.72
CA LEU A 220 16.66 -12.97 -1.70
C LEU A 220 17.45 -13.60 -2.84
N TRP A 221 18.43 -14.44 -2.51
CA TRP A 221 19.25 -15.10 -3.51
C TRP A 221 18.47 -16.08 -4.40
N LYS A 222 17.49 -16.79 -3.86
CA LYS A 222 16.69 -17.78 -4.59
C LYS A 222 15.69 -17.13 -5.55
N TYR A 223 15.09 -16.01 -5.15
CA TYR A 223 13.95 -15.42 -5.87
C TYR A 223 14.29 -14.11 -6.60
N GLU A 224 15.22 -13.31 -6.08
CA GLU A 224 15.72 -12.09 -6.73
C GLU A 224 17.19 -12.21 -7.17
N GLY A 225 17.90 -13.22 -6.67
CA GLY A 225 19.30 -13.42 -6.96
C GLY A 225 19.48 -13.89 -8.40
N THR A 226 20.22 -13.09 -9.14
CA THR A 226 20.58 -13.37 -10.53
C THR A 226 21.78 -14.33 -10.63
N LYS A 227 21.83 -15.43 -9.84
CA LYS A 227 22.89 -16.43 -10.04
C LYS A 227 22.53 -17.38 -11.18
N PHE A 228 23.54 -17.66 -12.00
CA PHE A 228 23.61 -18.61 -13.12
C PHE A 228 23.06 -20.03 -12.82
N LYS A 229 22.76 -20.38 -11.56
CA LYS A 229 22.18 -21.68 -11.21
C LYS A 229 20.70 -21.80 -11.61
N TYR A 230 19.98 -20.67 -11.77
CA TYR A 230 18.55 -20.65 -12.15
C TYR A 230 18.29 -20.08 -13.55
N PHE A 231 19.34 -19.64 -14.25
CA PHE A 231 19.30 -19.12 -15.62
C PHE A 231 20.43 -19.75 -16.40
N TYR A 232 20.13 -20.35 -17.54
CA TYR A 232 21.12 -21.13 -18.30
C TYR A 232 22.22 -20.25 -18.88
N ASN A 233 21.95 -18.94 -19.06
CA ASN A 233 22.92 -17.98 -19.59
C ASN A 233 22.72 -16.55 -19.05
N LYS A 234 23.73 -15.70 -19.29
CA LYS A 234 23.77 -14.28 -18.86
C LYS A 234 22.79 -13.39 -19.64
N ALA A 235 22.30 -13.84 -20.81
CA ALA A 235 21.33 -13.10 -21.62
C ALA A 235 19.92 -13.21 -21.03
N GLU A 236 19.49 -14.42 -20.61
CA GLU A 236 18.25 -14.68 -19.87
C GLU A 236 18.22 -13.91 -18.55
N GLN A 237 19.34 -13.89 -17.82
CA GLN A 237 19.50 -13.08 -16.62
C GLN A 237 19.30 -11.58 -16.90
N LYS A 238 19.86 -11.08 -18.02
CA LYS A 238 19.79 -9.67 -18.40
C LYS A 238 18.39 -9.30 -18.88
N GLN A 239 17.72 -10.19 -19.61
CA GLN A 239 16.32 -10.06 -20.01
C GLN A 239 15.40 -10.08 -18.78
N PHE A 240 15.63 -10.99 -17.84
CA PHE A 240 14.94 -11.08 -16.56
C PHE A 240 15.08 -9.79 -15.73
N SER A 241 16.29 -9.24 -15.60
CA SER A 241 16.52 -7.98 -14.87
C SER A 241 15.92 -6.73 -15.53
N ARG A 242 15.47 -6.85 -16.79
CA ARG A 242 14.96 -5.74 -17.60
C ARG A 242 13.46 -5.82 -17.85
N ASN A 243 12.80 -6.95 -17.53
CA ASN A 243 11.35 -7.14 -17.71
C ASN A 243 10.59 -7.14 -16.37
N LEU A 244 9.37 -6.61 -16.42
CA LEU A 244 8.40 -6.63 -15.32
C LEU A 244 7.99 -8.06 -14.93
N ASP A 245 8.10 -9.04 -15.85
CA ASP A 245 7.82 -10.47 -15.66
C ASP A 245 8.55 -11.08 -14.45
N SER A 246 9.67 -10.48 -14.04
CA SER A 246 10.42 -10.89 -12.85
C SER A 246 9.63 -10.73 -11.55
N LEU A 247 8.72 -9.75 -11.49
CA LEU A 247 7.83 -9.50 -10.35
C LEU A 247 6.70 -10.55 -10.31
N GLU A 248 6.14 -10.89 -11.47
CA GLU A 248 5.05 -11.88 -11.59
C GLU A 248 5.47 -13.27 -11.10
N ARG A 249 6.72 -13.67 -11.36
CA ARG A 249 7.24 -14.94 -10.85
C ARG A 249 7.27 -14.98 -9.33
N ILE A 250 7.64 -13.88 -8.68
CA ILE A 250 7.66 -13.79 -7.22
C ILE A 250 6.24 -13.77 -6.68
N ASP A 251 5.32 -13.06 -7.35
CA ASP A 251 3.89 -13.09 -7.02
C ASP A 251 3.36 -14.53 -7.04
N MET A 252 3.71 -15.32 -8.05
CA MET A 252 3.33 -16.74 -8.13
C MET A 252 3.90 -17.60 -7.00
N VAL A 253 5.11 -17.29 -6.50
CA VAL A 253 5.73 -18.04 -5.39
C VAL A 253 4.98 -17.80 -4.08
N ILE A 254 4.57 -16.56 -3.82
CA ILE A 254 3.90 -16.18 -2.57
C ILE A 254 2.37 -16.26 -2.67
N ARG A 255 1.83 -16.57 -3.85
CA ARG A 255 0.40 -16.52 -4.16
C ARG A 255 -0.48 -17.25 -3.15
N THR A 256 -0.12 -18.49 -2.81
CA THR A 256 -0.91 -19.30 -1.86
C THR A 256 -0.92 -18.71 -0.46
N GLU A 257 0.21 -18.14 -0.01
CA GLU A 257 0.31 -17.42 1.27
C GLU A 257 -0.55 -16.15 1.24
N VAL A 258 -0.52 -15.40 0.11
CA VAL A 258 -1.31 -14.18 -0.09
C VAL A 258 -2.81 -14.50 -0.08
N GLU A 259 -3.25 -15.48 -0.87
CA GLU A 259 -4.64 -15.90 -0.95
C GLU A 259 -5.16 -16.38 0.41
N ALA A 260 -4.35 -17.15 1.15
CA ALA A 260 -4.70 -17.60 2.49
C ALA A 260 -4.83 -16.41 3.48
N ALA A 261 -3.88 -15.47 3.45
CA ALA A 261 -3.89 -14.31 4.33
C ALA A 261 -5.08 -13.37 4.06
N ILE A 262 -5.42 -13.14 2.79
CA ILE A 262 -6.59 -12.36 2.39
C ILE A 262 -7.86 -13.06 2.87
N LYS A 263 -8.01 -14.37 2.59
CA LYS A 263 -9.18 -15.14 2.99
C LYS A 263 -9.39 -15.13 4.51
N GLU A 264 -8.32 -15.27 5.28
CA GLU A 264 -8.38 -15.20 6.74
C GLU A 264 -8.77 -13.79 7.23
N ALA A 265 -8.23 -12.74 6.62
CA ALA A 265 -8.57 -11.36 6.95
C ALA A 265 -10.04 -11.04 6.62
N GLU A 266 -10.54 -11.53 5.50
CA GLU A 266 -11.95 -11.37 5.10
C GLU A 266 -12.90 -12.11 6.04
N ALA A 267 -12.60 -13.36 6.39
CA ALA A 267 -13.39 -14.12 7.36
C ALA A 267 -13.45 -13.44 8.75
N ARG A 268 -12.36 -12.80 9.18
CA ARG A 268 -12.36 -12.01 10.43
C ARG A 268 -13.21 -10.74 10.30
N ALA A 269 -13.13 -10.04 9.17
CA ALA A 269 -13.91 -8.84 8.93
C ALA A 269 -15.42 -9.13 8.89
N GLU A 270 -15.82 -10.24 8.28
CA GLU A 270 -17.23 -10.69 8.24
C GLU A 270 -17.77 -10.96 9.64
N LYS A 271 -17.04 -11.71 10.48
CA LYS A 271 -17.46 -11.96 11.87
C LYS A 271 -17.66 -10.67 12.67
N LEU A 272 -16.72 -9.73 12.55
CA LEU A 272 -16.82 -8.43 13.24
C LEU A 272 -17.97 -7.55 12.74
N SER A 273 -18.42 -7.74 11.49
CA SER A 273 -19.62 -7.06 10.97
C SER A 273 -20.93 -7.70 11.43
N GLN A 274 -20.94 -9.00 11.73
CA GLN A 274 -22.12 -9.72 12.23
C GLN A 274 -22.36 -9.44 13.72
N ASP A 275 -21.30 -9.30 14.52
CA ASP A 275 -21.40 -8.99 15.96
C ASP A 275 -21.80 -7.51 16.25
N ARG A 276 -21.92 -6.67 15.21
CA ARG A 276 -22.26 -5.23 15.31
C ARG A 276 -23.63 -4.86 14.75
N ASN A 277 -24.36 -5.83 14.20
CA ASN A 277 -25.77 -5.71 13.83
C ASN A 277 -26.64 -6.43 14.87
#